data_AF-A0A939NGD8-F1
#
_entry.id   AF-A0A939NGD8-F1
#
_cell.length_a   1.000
_cell.length_b   1.000
_cell.length_c   1.000
_cell.angle_alpha   90.00
_cell.angle_beta   90.00
_cell.angle_gamma   90.00
#
_symmetry.space_group_name_H-M   'P 1'
#
loop_
_entity.id
_entity.type
_entity.pdbx_description
1 polymer ?
#
loop_
_entity_poly.entity_id
_entity_poly.type
_entity_poly.pdbx_seq_one_letter_code
_entity_poly.pdbx_strand_id
1 'polypeptide(L)' 'MEVLTTDITYLPFGNSMLYLSSIMDVYNGEIVAYKIDNKQDQRLVNDTLNQIDIPENCIL' A
#
# COMPACT_ATOMS: atom_id res chain seq x y z
N MET A 1 1.02 -19.74 4.69
CA MET A 1 0.00 -18.73 4.97
C MET A 1 0.73 -17.42 5.04
N GLU A 2 0.52 -16.58 4.04
CA GLU A 2 1.12 -15.25 3.96
C GLU A 2 0.15 -14.27 4.61
N VAL A 3 0.68 -13.30 5.35
CA VAL A 3 -0.12 -12.26 5.97
C VAL A 3 0.44 -10.94 5.50
N LEU A 4 -0.33 -10.26 4.67
CA LEU A 4 -0.03 -8.94 4.19
C LEU A 4 -0.83 -7.94 5.04
N THR A 5 -0.28 -6.75 5.22
CA THR A 5 -1.01 -5.63 5.82
C THR A 5 -0.94 -4.44 4.88
N THR A 6 -2.03 -3.67 4.83
CA THR A 6 -2.09 -2.43 4.07
C THR A 6 -2.19 -1.26 5.01
N ASP A 7 -1.46 -0.19 4.73
CA ASP A 7 -1.61 1.06 5.45
C ASP A 7 -1.64 2.23 4.47
N ILE A 8 -2.27 3.33 4.91
CA ILE A 8 -2.25 4.61 4.19
C ILE A 8 -1.77 5.68 5.15
N THR A 9 -0.72 6.38 4.74
CA THR A 9 -0.17 7.48 5.53
C THR A 9 -0.03 8.77 4.72
N TYR A 10 0.02 9.87 5.44
CA TYR A 10 0.16 11.22 4.90
C TYR A 10 1.65 11.57 4.77
N LEU A 11 2.02 12.15 3.64
CA LEU A 11 3.37 12.64 3.36
C LEU A 11 3.31 14.14 3.11
N PRO A 12 3.48 14.98 4.15
CA PRO A 12 3.66 16.41 3.97
C PRO A 12 4.90 16.69 3.11
N PHE A 13 4.72 17.29 1.94
CA PHE A 13 5.80 17.55 0.98
C PHE A 13 5.74 18.99 0.47
N GLY A 14 6.55 19.86 1.09
CA GLY A 14 6.51 21.30 0.82
C GLY A 14 5.13 21.88 1.11
N ASN A 15 4.53 22.52 0.09
CA ASN A 15 3.19 23.11 0.18
C ASN A 15 2.08 22.14 -0.28
N SER A 16 2.38 20.85 -0.43
CA SER A 16 1.44 19.83 -0.90
C SER A 16 1.34 18.70 0.11
N MET A 17 0.17 18.06 0.14
CA MET A 17 -0.03 16.81 0.84
C MET A 17 -0.02 15.67 -0.17
N LEU A 18 0.85 14.69 0.05
CA LEU A 18 0.85 13.44 -0.69
C LEU A 18 0.35 12.33 0.23
N TYR A 19 -0.08 11.23 -0.36
CA TYR A 19 -0.58 10.06 0.35
C TYR A 19 0.15 8.84 -0.17
N LEU A 20 0.67 8.04 0.75
CA LEU A 20 1.32 6.77 0.47
C LEU A 20 0.36 5.66 0.85
N SER A 21 0.04 4.79 -0.11
CA SER A 21 -0.56 3.49 0.14
C SER A 21 0.53 2.43 -0.01
N SER A 22 0.67 1.55 0.97
CA SER A 22 1.69 0.50 0.97
C SER A 22 1.10 -0.85 1.40
N ILE A 23 1.64 -1.92 0.85
CA ILE A 23 1.37 -3.30 1.25
C ILE A 23 2.68 -3.89 1.79
N MET A 24 2.63 -4.48 2.97
CA MET A 24 3.78 -5.04 3.68
C MET A 24 3.55 -6.50 4.00
N ASP A 25 4.55 -7.35 3.76
CA ASP A 25 4.62 -8.69 4.35
C ASP A 25 4.98 -8.57 5.84
N VAL A 26 4.08 -9.00 6.72
CA VAL A 26 4.27 -8.87 8.17
C VAL A 26 5.35 -9.81 8.72
N TYR A 27 5.71 -10.86 7.99
CA TYR A 27 6.69 -11.84 8.44
C TYR A 27 8.10 -11.28 8.42
N ASN A 28 8.48 -10.60 7.33
CA ASN A 28 9.82 -10.06 7.13
C ASN A 28 9.88 -8.52 7.18
N GLY A 29 8.72 -7.84 7.19
CA GLY A 29 8.61 -6.38 7.18
C GLY A 29 8.90 -5.73 5.82
N GLU A 30 8.90 -6.52 4.75
CA GLU A 30 9.16 -6.04 3.39
C GLU A 30 7.93 -5.32 2.81
N ILE A 31 8.16 -4.13 2.23
CA ILE A 31 7.13 -3.44 1.45
C ILE A 31 7.11 -4.05 0.05
N VAL A 32 6.07 -4.83 -0.24
CA VAL A 32 5.94 -5.58 -1.50
C VAL A 32 5.27 -4.77 -2.61
N ALA A 33 4.49 -3.73 -2.25
CA ALA A 33 3.94 -2.77 -3.20
C ALA A 33 3.68 -1.43 -2.52
N TYR A 34 3.74 -0.35 -3.31
CA TYR A 34 3.36 0.97 -2.85
C TYR A 34 2.95 1.89 -4.00
N LYS A 35 2.18 2.92 -3.67
CA LYS A 35 1.90 4.03 -4.57
C LYS A 35 1.80 5.33 -3.78
N ILE A 36 2.29 6.41 -4.38
CA ILE A 36 2.12 7.77 -3.88
C ILE A 36 1.23 8.53 -4.85
N ASP A 37 0.24 9.26 -4.31
CA ASP A 37 -0.61 10.15 -5.10
C ASP A 37 -0.94 11.42 -4.29
N ASN A 38 -1.43 12.46 -4.95
CA ASN A 38 -1.83 13.71 -4.29
C ASN A 38 -3.26 13.65 -3.71
N LYS A 39 -3.92 12.49 -3.81
CA LYS A 39 -5.29 12.29 -3.36
C LYS A 39 -5.47 10.93 -2.68
N GLN A 40 -6.02 10.97 -1.47
CA GLN A 40 -6.48 9.78 -0.76
C GLN A 40 -7.84 9.33 -1.32
N ASP A 41 -7.83 8.51 -2.36
CA ASP A 41 -9.04 7.90 -2.91
C ASP A 41 -8.86 6.40 -3.22
N GLN A 42 -9.95 5.76 -3.63
CA GLN A 42 -9.94 4.32 -3.92
C GLN A 42 -8.98 3.94 -5.04
N ARG A 43 -8.67 4.86 -5.97
CA ARG A 43 -7.73 4.56 -7.07
C ARG A 43 -6.33 4.37 -6.53
N LEU A 44 -5.91 5.20 -5.57
CA LEU A 44 -4.62 5.03 -4.90
C LEU A 44 -4.48 3.61 -4.31
N VAL A 45 -5.50 3.13 -3.60
CA VAL A 45 -5.48 1.80 -2.97
C VAL A 45 -5.52 0.68 -4.00
N ASN A 46 -6.45 0.76 -4.96
CA ASN A 46 -6.60 -0.27 -6.00
C ASN A 46 -5.34 -0.36 -6.86
N ASP A 47 -4.72 0.77 -7.19
CA ASP A 47 -3.50 0.81 -7.99
C ASP A 47 -2.29 0.28 -7.21
N THR A 48 -2.28 0.35 -5.87
CA THR A 48 -1.28 -0.36 -5.05
C THR A 48 -1.56 -1.87 -5.06
N LEU A 49 -2.82 -2.27 -4.86
CA LEU A 49 -3.23 -3.68 -4.81
C LEU A 49 -2.96 -4.41 -6.12
N ASN A 50 -3.19 -3.76 -7.25
CA ASN A 50 -2.98 -4.32 -8.59
C ASN A 50 -1.49 -4.51 -8.95
N GLN A 51 -0.54 -4.14 -8.10
CA GLN A 51 0.89 -4.38 -8.31
C GLN A 51 1.32 -5.78 -7.88
N ILE A 52 0.49 -6.48 -7.10
CA ILE A 52 0.81 -7.81 -6.58
C ILE A 52 -0.26 -8.82 -6.98
N ASP A 53 0.16 -10.06 -7.19
CA ASP A 53 -0.74 -11.21 -7.24
C ASP A 53 -0.96 -11.70 -5.80
N ILE A 54 -2.22 -11.74 -5.35
CA ILE A 54 -2.55 -12.19 -3.99
C ILE A 54 -2.65 -13.72 -4.00
N PRO A 55 -1.80 -14.45 -3.27
CA PRO A 55 -1.88 -15.91 -3.21
C PRO A 55 -3.20 -16.39 -2.60
N GLU A 56 -3.68 -17.56 -3.02
CA GLU A 56 -4.97 -18.13 -2.60
C GLU A 56 -5.08 -18.35 -1.08
N ASN A 57 -3.95 -18.49 -0.38
CA ASN A 57 -3.85 -18.68 1.07
C ASN A 57 -3.26 -17.45 1.80
N CYS A 58 -3.37 -16.27 1.20
CA CYS A 58 -2.97 -15.00 1.79
C CYS A 58 -4.12 -14.40 2.61
N ILE A 59 -3.78 -13.87 3.79
CA ILE A 59 -4.65 -12.97 4.55
C ILE A 59 -4.16 -11.55 4.26
N LEU A 60 -5.07 -10.67 3.86
CA LEU A 60 -4.81 -9.24 3.62
C LEU A 60 -5.77 -8.42 4.49
#